data_AF-A0A3D4EYW8-F1
#
_entry.id   AF-A0A3D4EYW8-F1
#
_cell.length_a   1.000
_cell.length_b   1.000
_cell.length_c   1.000
_cell.angle_alpha   90.00
_cell.angle_beta   90.00
_cell.angle_gamma   90.00
#
_symmetry.space_group_name_H-M   'P 1'
#
loop_
_entity.id
_entity.type
_entity.pdbx_description
1 polymer ?
#
loop_
_entity_poly.entity_id
_entity_poly.type
_entity_poly.pdbx_seq_one_letter_code
_entity_poly.pdbx_strand_id
1 'polypeptide(L)'
;NEIEPKVAVVGIPDEKKGEAIALLSTIAGPAIEQENLDLRYKLLDQGLPSLWCPQTIIPVEEIPILASGKLDIKGCEKLLTNS
;
A
#
# COMPACT_ATOMS: atom_id res chain seq x y z
N ASN A 1 -4.06 24.04 -1.88
CA ASN A 1 -4.28 22.59 -1.87
C ASN A 1 -3.08 21.91 -1.25
N GLU A 2 -3.16 21.62 0.03
CA GLU A 2 -2.25 20.66 0.65
C GLU A 2 -2.40 19.33 -0.09
N ILE A 3 -1.28 18.67 -0.36
CA ILE A 3 -1.21 17.47 -1.19
C ILE A 3 -1.75 16.31 -0.35
N GLU A 4 -3.04 15.99 -0.49
CA GLU A 4 -3.61 14.78 0.11
C GLU A 4 -2.93 13.54 -0.47
N PRO A 5 -2.31 12.68 0.36
CA PRO A 5 -1.67 11.47 -0.12
C PRO A 5 -2.69 10.52 -0.72
N LYS A 6 -2.39 10.01 -1.93
CA LYS A 6 -3.25 9.03 -2.62
C LYS A 6 -2.84 7.58 -2.38
N VAL A 7 -1.61 7.37 -1.93
CA VAL A 7 -1.06 6.05 -1.63
C VAL A 7 -0.21 6.07 -0.38
N ALA A 8 -0.14 4.94 0.32
CA ALA A 8 0.81 4.69 1.39
C ALA A 8 1.30 3.24 1.33
N VAL A 9 2.57 3.01 1.65
CA VAL A 9 3.15 1.66 1.74
C VAL A 9 3.27 1.29 3.21
N VAL A 10 2.78 0.11 3.57
CA VAL A 10 2.76 -0.38 4.95
C VAL A 10 3.25 -1.81 5.04
N GLY A 11 3.90 -2.16 6.14
CA GLY A 11 4.30 -3.53 6.43
C GLY A 11 3.10 -4.39 6.82
N ILE A 12 3.12 -5.65 6.39
CA ILE A 12 2.15 -6.69 6.77
C ILE A 12 2.90 -7.97 7.15
N PRO A 13 2.38 -8.79 8.08
CA PRO A 13 2.95 -10.09 8.38
C PRO A 13 2.86 -11.01 7.16
N ASP A 14 3.92 -11.79 6.91
CA ASP A 14 3.96 -12.80 5.84
C ASP A 14 4.49 -14.12 6.41
N GLU A 15 3.71 -15.20 6.31
CA GLU A 15 4.06 -16.49 6.91
C GLU A 15 5.34 -17.13 6.34
N LYS A 16 5.76 -16.75 5.13
CA LYS A 16 6.93 -17.33 4.45
C LYS A 16 8.16 -16.45 4.58
N LYS A 17 7.99 -15.13 4.55
CA LYS A 17 9.08 -14.14 4.53
C LYS A 17 9.29 -13.44 5.87
N GLY A 18 8.40 -13.65 6.84
CA GLY A 18 8.31 -12.87 8.08
C GLY A 18 7.50 -11.60 7.86
N GLU A 19 7.91 -10.76 6.91
CA GLU A 19 7.25 -9.51 6.57
C GLU A 19 7.11 -9.34 5.04
N ALA A 20 6.04 -8.65 4.64
CA ALA A 20 5.82 -8.15 3.30
C ALA A 20 5.31 -6.70 3.38
N ILE A 21 5.07 -6.07 2.22
CA ILE A 21 4.46 -4.74 2.15
C ILE A 21 3.14 -4.79 1.40
N ALA A 22 2.19 -3.97 1.82
CA ALA A 22 0.93 -3.70 1.12
C ALA A 22 0.87 -2.23 0.69
N LEU A 23 0.11 -1.96 -0.36
CA LEU A 23 -0.15 -0.60 -0.85
C LEU A 23 -1.57 -0.19 -0.47
N LEU A 24 -1.72 0.76 0.46
CA LEU A 24 -2.99 1.46 0.67
C LEU A 24 -3.19 2.43 -0.49
N SER A 25 -4.37 2.44 -1.10
CA SER A 25 -4.65 3.30 -2.26
C SER A 25 -6.08 3.86 -2.23
N THR A 26 -6.20 5.17 -2.41
CA THR A 26 -7.50 5.86 -2.59
C THR A 26 -7.94 5.96 -4.04
N ILE A 27 -7.12 5.43 -4.96
CA ILE A 27 -7.32 5.49 -6.41
C ILE A 27 -7.25 4.11 -7.05
N ALA A 28 -7.31 3.04 -6.25
CA ALA A 28 -7.36 1.67 -6.76
C ALA A 28 -8.65 1.48 -7.57
N GLY A 29 -8.52 0.88 -8.74
CA GLY A 29 -9.67 0.54 -9.57
C GLY A 29 -10.34 -0.76 -9.13
N PRO A 30 -11.39 -1.18 -9.85
CA PRO A 30 -12.16 -2.37 -9.50
C PRO A 30 -11.40 -3.69 -9.73
N ALA A 31 -10.25 -3.67 -10.42
CA ALA A 31 -9.49 -4.84 -10.83
C ALA A 31 -8.17 -4.98 -10.04
N ILE A 32 -8.28 -4.95 -8.71
CA ILE A 32 -7.17 -4.88 -7.75
C ILE A 32 -6.08 -5.94 -8.03
N GLU A 33 -6.48 -7.19 -8.29
CA GLU A 33 -5.52 -8.27 -8.54
C GLU A 33 -4.68 -8.02 -9.80
N GLN A 34 -5.32 -7.57 -10.88
CA GLN A 34 -4.64 -7.24 -12.13
C GLN A 34 -3.76 -5.99 -11.97
N GLU A 35 -4.27 -4.95 -11.30
CA GLU A 35 -3.51 -3.72 -11.01
C GLU A 35 -2.26 -4.01 -10.18
N ASN A 36 -2.38 -4.86 -9.15
CA ASN A 36 -1.27 -5.28 -8.32
C ASN A 36 -0.23 -6.08 -9.13
N LEU A 37 -0.68 -6.98 -10.01
CA LEU A 37 0.20 -7.75 -10.89
C LEU A 37 0.95 -6.85 -11.88
N ASP A 38 0.25 -5.92 -12.52
CA ASP A 38 0.83 -4.96 -13.47
C ASP A 38 1.84 -4.04 -12.77
N LEU A 39 1.50 -3.54 -11.57
CA LEU A 39 2.40 -2.75 -10.74
C LEU A 39 3.66 -3.55 -10.41
N ARG A 40 3.50 -4.79 -9.96
CA ARG A 40 4.63 -5.68 -9.64
C ARG A 40 5.56 -5.85 -10.83
N TYR A 41 5.04 -6.15 -12.02
CA TYR A 41 5.88 -6.31 -13.21
C TYR A 41 6.61 -5.02 -13.58
N LYS A 42 5.93 -3.86 -13.53
CA LYS A 42 6.57 -2.57 -13.77
C LYS A 42 7.69 -2.29 -12.79
N LEU A 43 7.50 -2.53 -11.49
CA LEU A 43 8.54 -2.33 -10.48
C LEU A 43 9.75 -3.25 -10.70
N LEU A 44 9.51 -4.53 -11.02
CA LEU A 44 10.57 -5.47 -11.33
C LEU A 44 11.35 -5.08 -12.58
N ASP A 45 10.67 -4.61 -13.63
CA ASP A 45 11.29 -4.12 -14.88
C ASP A 45 12.14 -2.86 -14.64
N GLN A 46 11.74 -2.01 -13.69
CA GLN A 46 12.55 -0.89 -13.21
C GLN A 46 13.71 -1.31 -12.28
N GLY A 47 13.89 -2.61 -12.04
CA GLY A 47 14.99 -3.15 -11.24
C GLY A 47 14.75 -3.13 -9.73
N LEU A 48 13.53 -2.85 -9.24
CA LEU A 48 13.25 -2.97 -7.82
C LEU A 48 13.28 -4.45 -7.40
N PRO A 49 13.87 -4.77 -6.24
CA PRO A 49 13.83 -6.14 -5.73
C PRO A 49 12.40 -6.60 -5.46
N SER A 50 12.16 -7.90 -5.60
CA SER A 50 10.83 -8.51 -5.40
C SER A 50 10.25 -8.33 -3.99
N LEU A 51 11.09 -8.03 -2.99
CA LEU A 51 10.72 -7.69 -1.62
C LEU A 51 10.09 -6.29 -1.50
N TRP A 52 10.41 -5.37 -2.42
CA TRP A 52 9.86 -4.01 -2.48
C TRP A 52 8.63 -3.89 -3.38
N CYS A 53 8.18 -5.00 -3.94
CA CYS A 53 6.94 -5.05 -4.69
C CYS A 53 5.80 -5.40 -3.72
N PRO A 54 4.72 -4.60 -3.67
CA PRO A 54 3.56 -4.92 -2.84
C PRO A 54 3.04 -6.33 -3.06
N GLN A 55 2.66 -6.99 -1.97
CA GLN A 55 1.96 -8.27 -2.02
C GLN A 55 0.52 -8.07 -2.47
N THR A 56 -0.12 -6.99 -2.02
CA THR A 56 -1.50 -6.65 -2.35
C THR A 56 -1.70 -5.12 -2.36
N ILE A 57 -2.77 -4.69 -3.01
CA ILE A 57 -3.30 -3.33 -2.95
C ILE A 57 -4.58 -3.37 -2.11
N ILE A 58 -4.69 -2.45 -1.15
CA ILE A 58 -5.83 -2.33 -0.25
C ILE A 58 -6.53 -1.00 -0.55
N PRO A 59 -7.73 -1.02 -1.15
CA PRO A 59 -8.49 0.19 -1.39
C PRO A 59 -8.94 0.81 -0.06
N VAL A 60 -8.77 2.12 0.07
CA VAL A 60 -9.18 2.87 1.26
C VAL A 60 -9.81 4.19 0.83
N GLU A 61 -10.71 4.75 1.61
CA GLU A 61 -11.35 6.03 1.27
C GLU A 61 -10.37 7.20 1.42
N GLU A 62 -9.51 7.14 2.43
CA GLU A 62 -8.48 8.15 2.72
C GLU A 62 -7.20 7.50 3.26
N ILE A 63 -6.09 8.22 3.11
CA ILE A 63 -4.82 7.86 3.77
C ILE A 63 -4.74 8.60 5.10
N PRO A 64 -4.72 7.90 6.26
CA PRO A 64 -4.69 8.54 7.56
C PRO A 64 -3.46 9.43 7.74
N ILE A 65 -3.68 10.70 8.09
CA ILE A 65 -2.63 11.68 8.39
C ILE A 65 -2.90 12.34 9.74
N LEU A 66 -1.82 12.63 10.45
CA LEU A 66 -1.87 13.40 11.69
C LEU A 66 -2.11 14.88 11.38
N ALA A 67 -2.61 15.65 12.35
CA ALA A 67 -2.73 17.12 12.24
C ALA A 67 -1.40 17.84 11.94
N SER A 68 -0.26 17.15 12.09
CA SER A 68 1.07 17.64 11.71
C SER A 68 1.42 17.43 10.22
N GLY A 69 0.54 16.80 9.43
CA GLY A 69 0.77 16.44 8.02
C GLY A 69 1.61 15.16 7.82
N LYS A 70 2.02 14.49 8.91
CA LYS A 70 2.74 13.21 8.86
C LYS A 70 1.77 12.05 8.71
N LEU A 71 2.25 10.95 8.12
CA LEU A 71 1.49 9.70 8.02
C LEU A 71 1.12 9.18 9.42
N ASP A 72 -0.16 8.84 9.62
CA ASP A 72 -0.60 8.14 10.82
C ASP A 72 -0.42 6.63 10.64
N ILE A 73 0.72 6.12 11.12
CA ILE A 73 1.08 4.70 11.03
C ILE A 73 0.02 3.83 11.72
N LYS A 74 -0.46 4.23 12.90
CA LYS A 74 -1.47 3.47 13.65
C LYS A 74 -2.82 3.48 12.95
N GLY A 75 -3.18 4.61 12.34
CA GLY A 75 -4.36 4.72 11.48
C GLY A 75 -4.28 3.75 10.31
N CYS A 76 -3.12 3.70 9.64
CA CYS A 76 -2.90 2.78 8.53
C CYS A 76 -2.96 1.29 8.96
N GLU A 77 -2.37 0.93 10.10
CA GLU A 77 -2.45 -0.43 10.66
C GLU A 77 -3.89 -0.89 10.94
N LYS A 78 -4.75 0.02 11.40
CA LYS A 78 -6.18 -0.30 11.64
C LYS A 78 -6.93 -0.59 10.35
N LEU A 79 -6.56 0.03 9.24
CA LEU A 79 -7.17 -0.24 7.92
C LEU A 79 -6.85 -1.67 7.47
N LEU A 80 -5.66 -2.18 7.79
CA LEU A 80 -5.25 -3.55 7.46
C LEU A 80 -6.06 -4.63 8.20
N THR A 81 -6.55 -4.33 9.40
CA THR A 81 -7.29 -5.31 10.22
C THR A 81 -8.74 -5.50 9.74
N ASN A 82 -9.26 -4.56 8.96
CA ASN A 82 -10.64 -4.55 8.48
C ASN A 82 -10.76 -4.88 6.97
N SER A 83 -9.64 -5.23 6.32
CA SER A 83 -9.54 -5.52 4.89
C SER A 83 -9.56 -7.01 4.59
#